data_AF-A0A1E5IKM6-F1
#
_entry.id   AF-A0A1E5IKM6-F1
#
_cell.length_a   1.000
_cell.length_b   1.000
_cell.length_c   1.000
_cell.angle_alpha   90.00
_cell.angle_beta   90.00
_cell.angle_gamma   90.00
#
_symmetry.space_group_name_H-M   'P 1'
#
loop_
_entity.id
_entity.type
_entity.pdbx_description
1 polymer ?
#
loop_
_entity_poly.entity_id
_entity_poly.type
_entity_poly.pdbx_seq_one_letter_code
_entity_poly.pdbx_strand_id
1 'polypeptide(L)' 'MYIMPNTSWARNTGEAVWITHVAKNAAKTDLIKIEIINDNKHLLPNNYQTAKMCEILAKEGFKVFAYMNADLYATRDM' A
#
# COMPACT_ATOMS: atom_id res chain seq x y z
N MET A 1 -3.12 20.90 6.35
CA MET A 1 -1.90 20.12 6.03
C MET A 1 -2.34 18.78 5.49
N TYR A 2 -1.96 18.42 4.26
CA TYR A 2 -2.30 17.11 3.68
C TYR A 2 -1.13 16.15 3.95
N ILE A 3 -1.34 15.19 4.85
CA ILE A 3 -0.37 14.13 5.15
C ILE A 3 -0.73 12.92 4.30
N MET A 4 0.27 12.29 3.68
CA MET A 4 0.13 11.01 3.00
C MET A 4 0.98 9.97 3.76
N PRO A 5 0.36 9.19 4.65
CA PRO A 5 1.04 8.10 5.34
C PRO A 5 1.45 7.02 4.35
N ASN A 6 2.43 6.22 4.74
CA ASN A 6 2.82 5.04 3.99
C ASN A 6 2.88 3.79 4.88
N THR A 7 2.90 2.63 4.24
CA THR A 7 3.02 1.33 4.94
C THR A 7 4.45 0.80 4.90
N SER A 8 5.45 1.69 4.95
CA SER A 8 6.85 1.29 4.85
C SER A 8 7.17 0.17 5.83
N TRP A 9 8.01 -0.76 5.37
CA TRP A 9 8.44 -1.95 6.11
C TRP A 9 7.41 -3.09 6.24
N ALA A 10 6.17 -2.92 5.80
CA ALA A 10 5.21 -4.03 5.79
C ALA A 10 5.69 -5.19 4.91
N ARG A 11 5.70 -6.39 5.47
CA ARG A 11 6.14 -7.64 4.81
C ARG A 11 5.02 -8.43 4.18
N ASN A 12 3.79 -8.15 4.61
CA ASN A 12 2.62 -8.83 4.13
C ASN A 12 1.42 -7.90 4.16
N THR A 13 0.37 -8.28 3.44
CA THR A 13 -0.88 -7.51 3.38
C THR A 13 -1.49 -7.27 4.77
N GLY A 14 -1.37 -8.20 5.71
CA GLY A 14 -1.93 -8.07 7.05
C GLY A 14 -1.28 -6.94 7.85
N GLU A 15 0.04 -6.89 7.88
CA GLU A 15 0.81 -5.78 8.49
C GLU A 15 0.46 -4.45 7.84
N ALA A 16 0.40 -4.42 6.51
CA ALA A 16 0.14 -3.20 5.76
C ALA A 16 -1.27 -2.65 6.04
N VAL A 17 -2.29 -3.52 6.14
CA VAL A 17 -3.66 -3.15 6.53
C VAL A 17 -3.68 -2.58 7.95
N TRP A 18 -3.01 -3.23 8.90
CA TRP A 18 -2.92 -2.72 10.27
C TRP A 18 -2.28 -1.32 10.32
N ILE A 19 -1.14 -1.12 9.65
CA ILE A 19 -0.48 0.20 9.56
C ILE A 19 -1.42 1.24 8.96
N THR A 20 -2.15 0.88 7.90
CA THR A 20 -3.08 1.78 7.21
C THR A 20 -4.18 2.29 8.14
N HIS A 21 -4.78 1.42 8.96
CA HIS A 21 -5.81 1.83 9.90
C HIS A 21 -5.26 2.70 11.05
N VAL A 22 -4.07 2.39 11.55
CA VAL A 22 -3.39 3.24 12.54
C VAL A 22 -3.12 4.62 11.94
N ALA A 23 -2.60 4.66 10.71
CA ALA A 23 -2.28 5.88 10.00
C ALA A 23 -3.52 6.73 9.69
N LYS A 24 -4.65 6.12 9.30
CA LYS A 24 -5.92 6.83 9.06
C LYS A 24 -6.38 7.58 10.29
N ASN A 25 -6.32 6.93 11.46
CA ASN A 25 -6.73 7.55 12.73
C ASN A 25 -5.78 8.68 13.16
N ALA A 26 -4.46 8.49 12.97
CA ALA A 26 -3.46 9.47 13.35
C ALA A 26 -3.44 10.71 12.42
N ALA A 27 -3.49 10.49 11.11
CA ALA A 27 -3.35 11.53 10.08
C ALA A 27 -4.69 12.10 9.58
N LYS A 28 -5.82 11.51 9.97
CA LYS A 28 -7.19 11.92 9.59
C LYS A 28 -7.34 12.11 8.08
N THR A 29 -6.88 11.12 7.32
CA THR A 29 -6.81 11.16 5.85
C THR A 29 -7.17 9.79 5.26
N ASP A 30 -7.79 9.81 4.09
CA ASP A 30 -8.05 8.61 3.28
C ASP A 30 -6.96 8.37 2.23
N LEU A 31 -5.93 9.23 2.15
CA LEU A 31 -4.75 9.01 1.30
C LEU A 31 -3.83 7.99 1.95
N ILE A 32 -3.36 7.00 1.20
CA ILE A 32 -2.37 6.04 1.70
C ILE A 32 -1.42 5.61 0.58
N LYS A 33 -0.11 5.69 0.84
CA LYS A 33 0.92 5.11 -0.03
C LYS A 33 1.25 3.70 0.45
N ILE A 34 0.83 2.69 -0.31
CA ILE A 34 1.06 1.30 0.07
C ILE A 34 2.40 0.82 -0.46
N GLU A 35 3.12 0.12 0.40
CA GLU A 35 4.43 -0.46 0.17
C GLU A 35 4.45 -1.83 0.85
N ILE A 36 4.54 -2.91 0.07
CA ILE A 36 4.72 -4.28 0.59
C ILE A 36 6.05 -4.80 0.07
N ILE A 37 7.03 -4.92 0.97
CA ILE A 37 8.43 -5.15 0.63
C ILE A 37 8.93 -6.40 1.36
N ASN A 38 9.16 -7.46 0.60
CA ASN A 38 9.68 -8.71 1.16
C ASN A 38 11.22 -8.72 1.19
N ASP A 39 11.86 -7.99 0.28
CA ASP A 39 13.32 -7.93 0.16
C ASP A 39 13.91 -6.70 0.87
N ASN A 40 14.80 -6.94 1.82
CA ASN A 40 15.52 -5.89 2.55
C ASN A 40 16.71 -5.30 1.82
N LYS A 41 17.23 -6.01 0.81
CA LYS A 41 18.43 -5.59 0.14
C LYS A 41 18.13 -4.57 -0.95
N HIS A 42 17.12 -4.84 -1.78
CA HIS A 42 16.78 -4.01 -2.92
C HIS A 42 15.45 -3.26 -2.76
N LEU A 43 14.70 -3.53 -1.68
CA LEU A 43 13.43 -2.86 -1.38
C LEU A 43 12.40 -2.94 -2.51
N LEU A 44 12.47 -4.03 -3.30
CA LEU A 44 11.56 -4.24 -4.41
C LEU A 44 10.18 -4.65 -3.88
N PRO A 45 9.10 -4.09 -4.45
CA PRO A 45 7.75 -4.39 -4.03
C PRO A 45 7.28 -5.75 -4.54
N ASN A 46 6.31 -6.33 -3.84
CA ASN A 46 5.58 -7.50 -4.29
C ASN A 46 4.28 -7.10 -4.98
N ASN A 47 4.28 -7.01 -6.32
CA ASN A 47 3.12 -6.55 -7.11
C ASN A 47 1.83 -7.34 -6.82
N TYR A 48 1.92 -8.66 -6.60
CA TYR A 48 0.74 -9.47 -6.31
C TYR A 48 0.09 -9.08 -4.97
N GLN A 49 0.91 -8.92 -3.92
CA GLN A 49 0.40 -8.45 -2.63
C GLN A 49 -0.09 -7.01 -2.69
N THR A 50 0.61 -6.14 -3.43
CA THR A 50 0.22 -4.75 -3.66
C THR A 50 -1.16 -4.68 -4.33
N ALA A 51 -1.40 -5.44 -5.40
CA ALA A 51 -2.69 -5.51 -6.09
C ALA A 51 -3.83 -5.95 -5.16
N LYS A 52 -3.61 -7.03 -4.39
CA LYS A 52 -4.57 -7.51 -3.39
C LYS A 52 -4.89 -6.44 -2.34
N MET A 53 -3.88 -5.68 -1.91
CA MET A 53 -4.07 -4.61 -0.93
C MET A 53 -4.83 -3.41 -1.53
N CYS A 54 -4.55 -3.05 -2.79
CA CYS A 54 -5.34 -2.04 -3.51
C CYS A 54 -6.82 -2.40 -3.50
N GLU A 55 -7.17 -3.66 -3.81
CA GLU A 55 -8.56 -4.12 -3.82
C GLU A 55 -9.23 -3.98 -2.44
N ILE A 56 -8.55 -4.40 -1.37
CA ILE A 56 -9.07 -4.32 0.00
C ILE A 56 -9.33 -2.85 0.38
N LEU A 57 -8.33 -1.99 0.23
CA LEU A 57 -8.40 -0.61 0.69
C LEU A 57 -9.30 0.26 -0.19
N ALA A 58 -9.39 -0.03 -1.50
CA ALA A 58 -10.35 0.63 -2.38
C ALA A 58 -11.80 0.35 -1.94
N LYS A 59 -12.11 -0.89 -1.54
CA LYS A 59 -13.43 -1.23 -0.97
C LYS A 59 -13.74 -0.50 0.35
N GLU A 60 -12.71 -0.15 1.10
CA GLU A 60 -12.81 0.64 2.34
C GLU A 60 -12.83 2.17 2.12
N GLY A 61 -12.76 2.62 0.86
CA GLY A 61 -12.84 4.03 0.49
C GLY A 61 -11.52 4.80 0.55
N PHE A 62 -10.38 4.11 0.66
CA PHE A 62 -9.08 4.77 0.60
C PHE A 62 -8.71 5.19 -0.83
N LYS A 63 -7.94 6.27 -0.92
CA LYS A 63 -7.24 6.71 -2.13
C LYS A 63 -5.83 6.14 -2.09
N VAL A 64 -5.66 5.01 -2.76
CA VAL A 64 -4.45 4.19 -2.69
C VAL A 64 -3.42 4.65 -3.72
N PHE A 65 -2.17 4.79 -3.27
CA PHE A 65 -1.00 5.05 -4.10
C PHE A 65 -0.04 3.86 -3.98
N ALA A 66 0.05 3.06 -5.03
CA ALA A 66 0.80 1.81 -5.02
C ALA A 66 2.29 2.01 -5.35
N TYR A 67 3.18 1.61 -4.44
CA TYR A 67 4.57 1.33 -4.79
C TYR A 67 4.67 -0.05 -5.42
N MET A 68 5.02 -0.12 -6.70
CA MET A 68 5.05 -1.34 -7.50
C MET A 68 6.21 -1.35 -8.50
N ASN A 69 6.56 -2.53 -9.00
CA ASN A 69 7.51 -2.67 -10.11
C ASN A 69 6.91 -2.09 -11.39
N ALA A 70 7.79 -1.71 -12.33
CA ALA A 70 7.40 -1.24 -13.66
C ALA A 70 6.88 -2.41 -14.54
N ASP A 71 5.68 -2.88 -14.21
CA ASP A 71 4.98 -3.97 -14.89
C ASP A 71 3.65 -3.44 -15.44
N LEU A 72 3.59 -3.31 -16.77
CA LEU A 72 2.45 -2.73 -17.47
C LEU A 72 1.16 -3.53 -17.27
N TYR A 73 1.24 -4.86 -17.28
CA TYR A 73 0.05 -5.70 -17.16
C TYR A 73 -0.48 -5.68 -15.74
N ALA A 74 0.41 -5.79 -14.76
CA ALA A 74 0.02 -5.64 -13.36
C ALA A 74 -0.63 -4.28 -13.10
N THR A 75 -0.10 -3.18 -13.64
CA THR A 75 -0.69 -1.84 -13.45
C THR A 75 -2.07 -1.72 -14.10
N ARG A 76 -2.29 -2.31 -15.27
CA ARG A 76 -3.57 -2.22 -15.98
C ARG A 76 -4.67 -3.04 -15.31
N ASP A 77 -4.29 -4.17 -14.71
CA ASP A 77 -5.23 -5.13 -14.13
C ASP A 77 -5.55 -4.80 -12.64
N MET A 78 -4.86 -3.83 -12.03
CA MET A 78 -5.14 -3.23 -10.72
C MET A 78 -6.19 -2.11 -10.79
#